data_AF-A0A0Q9EB91-F1
#
_entry.id   AF-A0A0Q9EB91-F1
#
_cell.length_a   1.000
_cell.length_b   1.000
_cell.length_c   1.000
_cell.angle_alpha   90.00
_cell.angle_beta   90.00
_cell.angle_gamma   90.00
#
_symmetry.space_group_name_H-M   'P 1'
#
loop_
_entity.id
_entity.type
_entity.pdbx_description
1 polymer ?
#
loop_
_entity_poly.entity_id
_entity_poly.type
_entity_poly.pdbx_seq_one_letter_code
_entity_poly.pdbx_strand_id
1 'polypeptide(L)'
;MSAELPTDVPIQLFRDAAAWEAWLIAHADAPGLWLKIAKKDQGVVSVTYAEALDVALCHGWIDGLKRSCDTQHFLQRFTPRRSRSVWSKINIGKVEALIAAGRMRPGGLREVEAAQADGRWQAAYDSARNIEVPDDLTAAFKKNAKARKFFEQIDRTNRYAVLWRIQTAKKPETRAARIEKLVAMLERGEKIHG
;
A
#
# COMPACT_ATOMS: atom_id res chain seq x y z
N MET A 1 -7.68 -1.79 26.51
CA MET A 1 -8.76 -0.97 25.92
C MET A 1 -8.95 -1.45 24.48
N SER A 2 -10.14 -1.93 24.13
CA SER A 2 -10.42 -2.30 22.72
C SER A 2 -10.36 -1.02 21.89
N ALA A 3 -9.64 -1.03 20.77
CA ALA A 3 -9.62 0.10 19.86
C ALA A 3 -11.04 0.33 19.31
N GLU A 4 -11.46 1.59 19.24
CA GLU A 4 -12.75 1.95 18.65
C GLU A 4 -12.76 1.57 17.16
N LEU A 5 -13.83 0.87 16.75
CA LEU A 5 -13.97 0.40 15.38
C LEU A 5 -14.29 1.58 14.45
N PRO A 6 -13.77 1.55 13.20
CA PRO A 6 -14.10 2.60 12.23
C PRO A 6 -15.58 2.56 11.84
N THR A 7 -16.17 3.74 11.60
CA THR A 7 -17.59 3.91 11.24
C THR A 7 -17.79 4.62 9.89
N ASP A 8 -16.70 4.96 9.18
CA ASP A 8 -16.74 5.73 7.94
C ASP A 8 -17.28 4.95 6.73
N VAL A 9 -17.14 3.62 6.75
CA VAL A 9 -17.71 2.69 5.77
C VAL A 9 -18.09 1.38 6.48
N PRO A 10 -18.97 0.54 5.91
CA PRO A 10 -19.42 -0.69 6.56
C PRO A 10 -18.27 -1.65 6.90
N ILE A 11 -18.40 -2.39 8.00
CA ILE A 11 -17.53 -3.53 8.33
C ILE A 11 -18.24 -4.81 7.91
N GLN A 12 -17.59 -5.64 7.07
CA GLN A 12 -18.18 -6.91 6.61
C GLN A 12 -17.17 -8.05 6.63
N LEU A 13 -17.65 -9.26 6.91
CA LEU A 13 -16.90 -10.50 6.86
C LEU A 13 -17.43 -11.36 5.71
N PHE A 14 -16.51 -11.91 4.90
CA PHE A 14 -16.86 -12.88 3.86
C PHE A 14 -16.12 -14.19 4.12
N ARG A 15 -16.82 -15.31 3.91
CA ARG A 15 -16.29 -16.66 4.17
C ARG A 15 -15.10 -17.00 3.29
N ASP A 16 -15.13 -16.57 2.03
CA ASP A 16 -14.15 -16.93 1.00
C ASP A 16 -14.07 -15.86 -0.09
N ALA A 17 -13.17 -16.09 -1.06
CA ALA A 17 -12.95 -15.20 -2.19
C ALA A 17 -14.19 -15.01 -3.08
N ALA A 18 -15.05 -16.05 -3.21
CA ALA A 18 -16.22 -16.00 -4.06
C ALA A 18 -17.32 -15.10 -3.46
N ALA A 19 -17.55 -15.21 -2.14
CA ALA A 19 -18.46 -14.32 -1.43
C ALA A 19 -17.99 -12.86 -1.48
N TRP A 20 -16.68 -12.62 -1.37
CA TRP A 20 -16.08 -11.30 -1.54
C TRP A 20 -16.25 -10.77 -2.97
N GLU A 21 -15.97 -11.58 -3.99
CA GLU A 21 -16.15 -11.21 -5.40
C GLU A 21 -17.60 -10.86 -5.73
N ALA A 22 -18.56 -11.66 -5.25
CA ALA A 22 -19.98 -11.40 -5.44
C ALA A 22 -20.40 -10.05 -4.86
N TRP A 23 -19.86 -9.69 -3.69
CA TRP A 23 -20.13 -8.38 -3.09
C TRP A 23 -19.57 -7.24 -3.94
N LEU A 24 -18.33 -7.35 -4.43
CA LEU A 24 -17.72 -6.32 -5.29
C LEU A 24 -18.51 -6.09 -6.58
N ILE A 25 -19.00 -7.16 -7.20
CA ILE A 25 -19.84 -7.06 -8.41
C ILE A 25 -21.11 -6.28 -8.12
N ALA A 26 -21.79 -6.58 -7.00
CA ALA A 26 -23.03 -5.92 -6.61
C ALA A 26 -22.83 -4.47 -6.10
N HIS A 27 -21.60 -4.09 -5.73
CA HIS A 27 -21.29 -2.82 -5.06
C HIS A 27 -20.15 -2.07 -5.75
N ALA A 28 -20.07 -2.12 -7.09
CA ALA A 28 -18.99 -1.51 -7.86
C ALA A 28 -18.79 -0.01 -7.56
N ASP A 29 -19.88 0.71 -7.25
CA ASP A 29 -19.89 2.15 -6.96
C ASP A 29 -19.78 2.49 -5.46
N ALA A 30 -19.63 1.49 -4.57
CA ALA A 30 -19.51 1.75 -3.14
C ALA A 30 -18.21 2.49 -2.80
N PRO A 31 -18.23 3.40 -1.80
CA PRO A 31 -17.06 4.21 -1.44
C PRO A 31 -15.93 3.39 -0.78
N GLY A 32 -16.22 2.14 -0.41
CA GLY A 32 -15.31 1.20 0.23
C GLY A 32 -16.00 0.39 1.32
N LEU A 33 -15.23 -0.49 1.95
CA LEU A 33 -15.60 -1.16 3.21
C LEU A 33 -14.36 -1.44 4.06
N TRP A 34 -14.61 -1.83 5.30
CA TRP A 34 -13.65 -2.50 6.16
C TRP A 34 -13.89 -4.01 6.13
N LEU A 35 -13.03 -4.75 5.45
CA LEU A 35 -13.08 -6.20 5.39
C LEU A 35 -12.57 -6.78 6.71
N LYS A 36 -13.42 -7.51 7.43
CA LYS A 36 -13.07 -8.24 8.66
C LYS A 36 -12.48 -9.59 8.29
N ILE A 37 -11.19 -9.76 8.55
CA ILE A 37 -10.40 -10.94 8.17
C ILE A 37 -9.95 -11.67 9.44
N ALA A 38 -10.16 -12.99 9.48
CA ALA A 38 -9.70 -13.84 10.55
C ALA A 38 -8.15 -13.87 10.60
N LYS A 39 -7.61 -13.79 11.82
CA LYS A 39 -6.19 -14.06 12.07
C LYS A 39 -5.93 -15.55 11.92
N LYS A 40 -4.70 -15.90 11.56
CA LYS A 40 -4.27 -17.30 11.47
C LYS A 40 -4.52 -18.04 12.79
N ASP A 41 -4.85 -19.32 12.67
CA ASP A 41 -4.94 -20.28 13.77
C ASP A 41 -6.03 -19.99 14.82
N GLN A 42 -7.07 -19.22 14.46
CA GLN A 42 -8.19 -18.87 15.35
C GLN A 42 -9.43 -19.75 15.16
N GLY A 43 -9.39 -20.75 14.27
CA GLY A 43 -10.53 -21.63 13.99
C GLY A 43 -11.72 -20.97 13.27
N VAL A 44 -11.61 -19.68 12.91
CA VAL A 44 -12.63 -18.94 12.16
C VAL A 44 -12.24 -18.86 10.69
N VAL A 45 -13.20 -19.17 9.82
CA VAL A 45 -13.02 -19.13 8.37
C VAL A 45 -13.45 -17.76 7.83
N SER A 46 -12.54 -17.11 7.11
CA SER A 46 -12.83 -15.94 6.28
C SER A 46 -11.96 -15.98 5.03
N VAL A 47 -12.29 -15.13 4.05
CA VAL A 47 -11.36 -14.80 2.96
C VAL A 47 -10.01 -14.35 3.55
N THR A 48 -8.92 -14.84 2.97
CA THR A 48 -7.58 -14.39 3.37
C THR A 48 -7.26 -13.03 2.78
N TYR A 49 -6.30 -12.30 3.36
CA TYR A 49 -5.85 -11.03 2.78
C TYR A 49 -5.34 -11.20 1.35
N ALA A 50 -4.61 -12.28 1.05
CA ALA A 50 -4.05 -12.51 -0.27
C ALA A 50 -5.16 -12.71 -1.32
N GLU A 51 -6.16 -13.53 -1.01
CA GLU A 51 -7.34 -13.72 -1.87
C GLU A 51 -8.14 -12.43 -2.03
N ALA A 52 -8.37 -11.71 -0.93
CA ALA A 52 -9.13 -10.45 -0.95
C ALA A 52 -8.45 -9.40 -1.83
N LEU A 53 -7.13 -9.27 -1.75
CA LEU A 53 -6.34 -8.37 -2.59
C LEU A 53 -6.39 -8.77 -4.06
N ASP A 54 -6.22 -10.06 -4.37
CA ASP A 54 -6.26 -10.52 -5.77
C ASP A 54 -7.62 -10.25 -6.42
N VAL A 55 -8.72 -10.53 -5.70
CA VAL A 55 -10.07 -10.20 -6.17
C VAL A 55 -10.24 -8.68 -6.29
N ALA A 56 -9.80 -7.90 -5.31
CA ALA A 56 -9.89 -6.44 -5.39
C ALA A 56 -9.17 -5.88 -6.62
N LEU A 57 -7.95 -6.35 -6.91
CA LEU A 57 -7.19 -5.94 -8.10
C LEU A 57 -7.93 -6.30 -9.40
N CYS A 58 -8.56 -7.47 -9.48
CA CYS A 58 -9.35 -7.89 -10.65
C CYS A 58 -10.49 -6.91 -10.95
N HIS A 59 -11.06 -6.27 -9.93
CA HIS A 59 -12.22 -5.38 -10.02
C HIS A 59 -11.87 -3.88 -10.00
N GLY A 60 -10.58 -3.51 -9.96
CA GLY A 60 -10.14 -2.10 -9.94
C GLY A 60 -10.18 -1.48 -8.53
N TRP A 61 -10.25 -2.31 -7.50
CA TRP A 61 -10.19 -1.93 -6.10
C TRP A 61 -8.77 -2.12 -5.55
N ILE A 62 -8.51 -1.53 -4.38
CA ILE A 62 -7.22 -1.64 -3.69
C ILE A 62 -7.40 -1.63 -2.18
N ASP A 63 -6.47 -2.28 -1.48
CA ASP A 63 -6.37 -2.23 -0.03
C ASP A 63 -5.82 -0.89 0.46
N GLY A 64 -6.11 -0.56 1.71
CA GLY A 64 -5.62 0.65 2.37
C GLY A 64 -5.23 0.39 3.82
N LEU A 65 -5.85 1.14 4.73
CA LEU A 65 -5.53 1.06 6.15
C LEU A 65 -5.84 -0.32 6.73
N LYS A 66 -4.95 -0.78 7.61
CA LYS A 66 -5.15 -1.95 8.45
C LYS A 66 -5.40 -1.50 9.89
N ARG A 67 -6.39 -2.11 10.56
CA ARG A 67 -6.69 -1.87 11.98
C ARG A 67 -6.84 -3.18 12.74
N SER A 68 -6.55 -3.15 14.04
CA SER A 68 -6.97 -4.23 14.93
C SER A 68 -8.49 -4.23 15.05
N CYS A 69 -9.11 -5.42 15.15
CA CYS A 69 -10.55 -5.57 15.39
C CYS A 69 -10.78 -6.15 16.77
N ASP A 70 -10.40 -7.41 16.95
CA ASP A 70 -10.58 -8.18 18.18
C ASP A 70 -9.46 -9.24 18.29
N THR A 71 -9.59 -10.20 19.21
CA THR A 71 -8.61 -11.27 19.40
C THR A 71 -8.49 -12.15 18.15
N GLN A 72 -9.60 -12.39 17.45
CA GLN A 72 -9.69 -13.33 16.33
C GLN A 72 -9.54 -12.67 14.96
N HIS A 73 -9.77 -11.35 14.84
CA HIS A 73 -9.84 -10.67 13.55
C HIS A 73 -9.00 -9.39 13.50
N PHE A 74 -8.68 -8.98 12.28
CA PHE A 74 -8.25 -7.63 11.96
C PHE A 74 -9.13 -7.05 10.86
N LEU A 75 -9.11 -5.73 10.70
CA LEU A 75 -9.80 -5.03 9.62
C LEU A 75 -8.80 -4.59 8.57
N GLN A 76 -9.15 -4.78 7.31
CA GLN A 76 -8.44 -4.24 6.15
C GLN A 76 -9.42 -3.41 5.33
N ARG A 77 -9.13 -2.11 5.15
CA ARG A 77 -9.94 -1.26 4.30
C ARG A 77 -9.69 -1.60 2.83
N PHE A 78 -10.77 -1.67 2.05
CA PHE A 78 -10.74 -1.75 0.59
C PHE A 78 -11.58 -0.64 -0.01
N THR A 79 -11.09 -0.03 -1.08
CA THR A 79 -11.77 1.06 -1.80
C THR A 79 -11.55 0.93 -3.30
N PRO A 80 -12.44 1.47 -4.15
CA PRO A 80 -12.12 1.69 -5.55
C PRO A 80 -10.81 2.48 -5.69
N ARG A 81 -10.00 2.16 -6.71
CA ARG A 81 -8.84 2.99 -7.02
C ARG A 81 -9.30 4.37 -7.46
N ARG A 82 -8.55 5.39 -7.04
CA ARG A 82 -8.75 6.77 -7.50
C ARG A 82 -7.85 7.00 -8.71
N SER A 83 -8.21 7.97 -9.55
CA SER A 83 -7.46 8.33 -10.76
C SER A 83 -5.97 8.59 -10.52
N ARG A 84 -5.58 9.04 -9.32
CA ARG A 84 -4.19 9.33 -8.94
C ARG A 84 -3.54 8.29 -8.03
N SER A 85 -4.20 7.14 -7.79
CA SER A 85 -3.66 6.07 -6.96
C SER A 85 -2.35 5.55 -7.52
N VAL A 86 -1.30 5.57 -6.70
CA VAL A 86 0.01 5.03 -7.05
C VAL A 86 -0.02 3.50 -7.18
N TRP A 87 0.95 2.96 -7.92
CA TRP A 87 1.16 1.53 -8.08
C TRP A 87 2.44 1.09 -7.39
N SER A 88 2.43 -0.13 -6.85
CA SER A 88 3.62 -0.80 -6.36
C SER A 88 4.04 -1.86 -7.36
N LYS A 89 5.33 -2.18 -7.45
CA LYS A 89 5.81 -3.28 -8.30
C LYS A 89 5.22 -4.63 -7.87
N ILE A 90 4.91 -4.81 -6.58
CA ILE A 90 4.21 -6.00 -6.06
C ILE A 90 2.82 -6.13 -6.70
N ASN A 91 2.05 -5.04 -6.72
CA ASN A 91 0.69 -5.09 -7.26
C ASN A 91 0.70 -5.21 -8.80
N ILE A 92 1.70 -4.65 -9.46
CA ILE A 92 1.93 -4.88 -10.89
C ILE A 92 2.17 -6.38 -11.15
N GLY A 93 3.10 -7.01 -10.44
CA GLY A 93 3.37 -8.45 -10.62
C GLY A 93 2.15 -9.33 -10.32
N LYS A 94 1.34 -8.96 -9.31
CA LYS A 94 0.06 -9.62 -9.05
C LYS A 94 -0.93 -9.47 -10.21
N VAL A 95 -1.09 -8.25 -10.73
CA VAL A 95 -1.97 -8.00 -11.88
C VAL A 95 -1.50 -8.75 -13.12
N GLU A 96 -0.19 -8.76 -13.41
CA GLU A 96 0.36 -9.52 -14.54
C GLU A 96 0.02 -11.01 -14.44
N ALA A 97 0.17 -11.61 -13.25
CA ALA A 97 -0.23 -12.99 -13.02
C ALA A 97 -1.76 -13.20 -13.17
N LEU A 98 -2.57 -12.25 -12.70
CA LEU A 98 -4.04 -12.30 -12.83
C LEU A 98 -4.51 -12.12 -14.28
N ILE A 99 -3.81 -11.32 -15.09
CA ILE A 99 -4.02 -11.20 -16.53
C ILE A 99 -3.70 -12.53 -17.20
N ALA A 100 -2.53 -13.11 -16.92
CA ALA A 100 -2.12 -14.40 -17.49
C ALA A 100 -3.10 -15.53 -17.13
N ALA A 101 -3.71 -15.47 -15.94
CA ALA A 101 -4.73 -16.41 -15.49
C ALA A 101 -6.16 -16.11 -16.00
N GLY A 102 -6.37 -15.05 -16.79
CA GLY A 102 -7.68 -14.67 -17.30
C GLY A 102 -8.68 -14.21 -16.24
N ARG A 103 -8.21 -13.76 -15.06
CA ARG A 103 -9.06 -13.42 -13.91
C ARG A 103 -9.48 -11.96 -13.85
N MET A 104 -8.76 -11.08 -14.55
CA MET A 104 -9.05 -9.64 -14.55
C MET A 104 -10.46 -9.36 -15.10
N ARG A 105 -11.15 -8.39 -14.50
CA ARG A 105 -12.47 -7.91 -14.94
C ARG A 105 -12.35 -6.54 -15.61
N PRO A 106 -13.38 -6.06 -16.32
CA PRO A 106 -13.34 -4.76 -16.98
C PRO A 106 -12.94 -3.60 -16.05
N GLY A 107 -13.40 -3.62 -14.78
CA GLY A 107 -13.00 -2.62 -13.78
C GLY A 107 -11.48 -2.58 -13.52
N GLY A 108 -10.87 -3.74 -13.30
CA GLY A 108 -9.43 -3.84 -13.07
C GLY A 108 -8.59 -3.48 -14.30
N LEU A 109 -9.01 -3.94 -15.49
CA LEU A 109 -8.32 -3.63 -16.75
C LEU A 109 -8.30 -2.13 -17.05
N ARG A 110 -9.43 -1.43 -16.83
CA ARG A 110 -9.48 0.04 -16.97
C ARG A 110 -8.46 0.76 -16.09
N GLU A 111 -8.28 0.31 -14.85
CA GLU A 111 -7.29 0.91 -13.94
C GLU A 111 -5.84 0.64 -14.38
N VAL A 112 -5.58 -0.51 -15.00
CA VAL A 112 -4.28 -0.85 -15.60
C VAL A 112 -4.00 0.06 -16.79
N GLU A 113 -4.93 0.14 -17.74
CA GLU A 113 -4.83 0.97 -18.95
C GLU A 113 -4.62 2.44 -18.58
N ALA A 114 -5.42 2.97 -17.65
CA ALA A 114 -5.29 4.35 -17.18
C ALA A 114 -3.91 4.62 -16.56
N ALA A 115 -3.39 3.68 -15.76
CA ALA A 115 -2.08 3.81 -15.13
C ALA A 115 -0.92 3.69 -16.12
N GLN A 116 -1.08 2.91 -17.18
CA GLN A 116 -0.10 2.84 -18.26
C GLN A 116 -0.09 4.13 -19.08
N ALA A 117 -1.28 4.66 -19.42
CA ALA A 117 -1.43 5.87 -20.21
C ALA A 117 -0.84 7.11 -19.51
N ASP A 118 -0.95 7.21 -18.18
CA ASP A 118 -0.45 8.36 -17.41
C ASP A 118 0.91 8.14 -16.72
N GLY A 119 1.56 7.01 -17.02
CA GLY A 119 2.90 6.66 -16.53
C GLY A 119 2.98 6.22 -15.06
N ARG A 120 1.85 6.11 -14.33
CA ARG A 120 1.84 5.56 -12.97
C ARG A 120 2.30 4.11 -12.91
N TRP A 121 2.06 3.34 -13.97
CA TRP A 121 2.50 1.95 -14.07
C TRP A 121 4.03 1.85 -14.08
N GLN A 122 4.70 2.63 -14.94
CA GLN A 122 6.17 2.67 -15.03
C GLN A 122 6.81 3.29 -13.78
N ALA A 123 6.13 4.25 -13.15
CA ALA A 123 6.58 4.90 -11.92
C ALA A 123 6.29 4.09 -10.63
N ALA A 124 5.97 2.79 -10.74
CA ALA A 124 5.62 1.98 -9.59
C ALA A 124 6.78 1.84 -8.60
N TYR A 125 6.46 2.04 -7.32
CA TYR A 125 7.48 2.05 -6.26
C TYR A 125 7.92 0.64 -5.86
N ASP A 126 9.14 0.56 -5.32
CA ASP A 126 9.77 -0.69 -4.90
C ASP A 126 9.26 -1.17 -3.54
N SER A 127 9.30 -2.48 -3.34
CA SER A 127 9.01 -3.07 -2.03
C SER A 127 10.09 -2.69 -1.02
N ALA A 128 9.78 -2.81 0.28
CA ALA A 128 10.77 -2.62 1.34
C ALA A 128 11.99 -3.54 1.25
N ARG A 129 11.89 -4.66 0.54
CA ARG A 129 13.01 -5.57 0.30
C ARG A 129 13.94 -5.08 -0.82
N ASN A 130 13.38 -4.42 -1.83
CA ASN A 130 14.09 -4.08 -3.07
C ASN A 130 14.39 -2.57 -3.19
N ILE A 131 13.89 -1.74 -2.28
CA ILE A 131 14.15 -0.31 -2.32
C ILE A 131 15.62 -0.02 -1.99
N GLU A 132 16.24 0.83 -2.79
CA GLU A 132 17.65 1.22 -2.64
C GLU A 132 17.77 2.68 -2.21
N VAL A 133 18.95 3.05 -1.69
CA VAL A 133 19.26 4.44 -1.36
C VAL A 133 19.62 5.16 -2.66
N PRO A 134 18.84 6.16 -3.10
CA PRO A 134 19.12 6.83 -4.36
C PRO A 134 20.33 7.77 -4.23
N ASP A 135 20.99 8.03 -5.36
CA ASP A 135 22.23 8.81 -5.43
C ASP A 135 22.10 10.23 -4.86
N ASP A 136 20.95 10.87 -5.04
CA ASP A 136 20.70 12.20 -4.51
C ASP A 136 20.54 12.23 -2.99
N LEU A 137 19.95 11.19 -2.38
CA LEU A 137 19.97 11.03 -0.93
C LEU A 137 21.40 10.73 -0.44
N THR A 138 22.15 9.90 -1.16
CA THR A 138 23.58 9.64 -0.87
C THR A 138 24.40 10.93 -0.92
N ALA A 139 24.18 11.78 -1.92
CA ALA A 139 24.84 13.08 -2.05
C ALA A 139 24.47 14.03 -0.90
N ALA A 140 23.21 14.03 -0.45
CA ALA A 140 22.80 14.79 0.72
C ALA A 140 23.47 14.27 2.01
N PHE A 141 23.58 12.96 2.18
CA PHE A 141 24.28 12.36 3.32
C PHE A 141 25.79 12.64 3.35
N LYS A 142 26.44 12.85 2.20
CA LYS A 142 27.84 13.30 2.15
C LYS A 142 28.03 14.68 2.82
N LYS A 143 27.00 15.53 2.80
CA LYS A 143 27.01 16.86 3.43
C LYS A 143 26.58 16.83 4.90
N ASN A 144 25.98 15.73 5.37
CA ASN A 144 25.43 15.61 6.72
C ASN A 144 25.69 14.21 7.30
N ALA A 145 26.89 14.03 7.88
CA ALA A 145 27.31 12.76 8.44
C ALA A 145 26.46 12.32 9.66
N LYS A 146 25.87 13.27 10.40
CA LYS A 146 25.01 12.96 11.55
C LYS A 146 23.69 12.32 11.09
N ALA A 147 23.02 12.93 10.11
CA ALA A 147 21.82 12.36 9.50
C ALA A 147 22.08 10.98 8.90
N ARG A 148 23.22 10.81 8.22
CA ARG A 148 23.62 9.51 7.65
C ARG A 148 23.74 8.43 8.73
N LYS A 149 24.50 8.69 9.80
CA LYS A 149 24.69 7.73 10.90
C LYS A 149 23.36 7.34 11.53
N PHE A 150 22.48 8.30 11.77
CA PHE A 150 21.18 8.02 12.34
C PHE A 150 20.30 7.18 11.38
N PHE A 151 20.31 7.49 10.08
CA PHE A 151 19.61 6.71 9.06
C PHE A 151 20.08 5.25 8.94
N GLU A 152 21.35 4.98 9.23
CA GLU A 152 21.90 3.62 9.26
C GLU A 152 21.48 2.84 10.53
N GLN A 153 21.06 3.55 11.60
CA GLN A 153 20.67 2.98 12.90
C GLN A 153 19.17 2.75 13.05
N ILE A 154 18.32 3.49 12.32
CA ILE A 154 16.87 3.32 12.39
C ILE A 154 16.42 1.94 11.88
N ASP A 155 15.27 1.48 12.36
CA ASP A 155 14.68 0.22 11.94
C ASP A 155 14.25 0.22 10.46
N ARG A 156 14.05 -0.99 9.91
CA ARG A 156 13.70 -1.21 8.51
C ARG A 156 12.40 -0.51 8.08
N THR A 157 11.44 -0.35 8.99
CA THR A 157 10.16 0.32 8.70
C THR A 157 10.38 1.81 8.48
N ASN A 158 11.13 2.45 9.36
CA ASN A 158 11.50 3.86 9.22
C ASN A 158 12.41 4.10 8.02
N ARG A 159 13.38 3.23 7.78
CA ARG A 159 14.24 3.29 6.59
C ARG A 159 13.41 3.24 5.31
N TYR A 160 12.48 2.29 5.20
CA TYR A 160 11.57 2.19 4.07
C TYR A 160 10.69 3.44 3.93
N ALA A 161 10.15 3.95 5.03
CA ALA A 161 9.28 5.13 5.02
C ALA A 161 9.98 6.39 4.49
N VAL A 162 11.29 6.55 4.76
CA VAL A 162 12.13 7.63 4.20
C VAL A 162 12.32 7.43 2.70
N LEU A 163 12.79 6.26 2.29
CA LEU A 163 13.09 5.95 0.89
C LEU A 163 11.85 6.02 0.00
N TRP A 164 10.73 5.48 0.48
CA TRP A 164 9.45 5.50 -0.23
C TRP A 164 8.94 6.93 -0.46
N ARG A 165 9.10 7.83 0.53
CA ARG A 165 8.74 9.25 0.37
C ARG A 165 9.60 9.95 -0.68
N ILE A 166 10.86 9.56 -0.84
CA ILE A 166 11.73 10.11 -1.87
C ILE A 166 11.37 9.52 -3.24
N GLN A 167 11.22 8.20 -3.33
CA GLN A 167 10.89 7.50 -4.57
C GLN A 167 9.56 7.95 -5.18
N THR A 168 8.55 8.20 -4.36
CA THR A 168 7.21 8.62 -4.83
C THR A 168 7.09 10.11 -5.13
N ALA A 169 8.13 10.92 -4.91
CA ALA A 169 8.14 12.32 -5.31
C ALA A 169 8.43 12.46 -6.81
N LYS A 170 7.36 12.61 -7.61
CA LYS A 170 7.43 12.70 -9.07
C LYS A 170 8.13 13.95 -9.60
N LYS A 171 7.92 15.11 -8.94
CA LYS A 171 8.49 16.39 -9.39
C LYS A 171 9.89 16.57 -8.81
N PRO A 172 10.91 16.95 -9.61
CA PRO A 172 12.28 17.15 -9.12
C PRO A 172 12.36 18.11 -7.93
N GLU A 173 11.59 19.19 -7.94
CA GLU A 173 11.58 20.20 -6.86
C GLU A 173 10.98 19.61 -5.58
N THR A 174 9.91 18.83 -5.72
CA THR A 174 9.30 18.12 -4.57
C THR A 174 10.24 17.06 -4.02
N ARG A 175 11.00 16.39 -4.88
CA ARG A 175 11.98 15.38 -4.48
C ARG A 175 13.13 16.01 -3.69
N ALA A 176 13.72 17.08 -4.20
CA ALA A 176 14.77 17.83 -3.51
C ALA A 176 14.29 18.34 -2.14
N ALA A 177 13.11 18.98 -2.09
CA ALA A 177 12.53 19.47 -0.84
C ALA A 177 12.23 18.34 0.17
N ARG A 178 11.81 17.14 -0.30
CA ARG A 178 11.63 15.98 0.59
C ARG A 178 12.95 15.48 1.15
N ILE A 179 14.00 15.39 0.32
CA ILE A 179 15.33 14.96 0.77
C ILE A 179 15.85 15.90 1.85
N GLU A 180 15.78 17.22 1.61
CA GLU A 180 16.20 18.23 2.58
C GLU A 180 15.48 18.08 3.92
N LYS A 181 14.14 18.02 3.90
CA LYS A 181 13.33 17.85 5.11
C LYS A 181 13.64 16.55 5.86
N LEU A 182 13.81 15.45 5.14
CA LEU A 182 14.09 14.15 5.73
C LEU A 182 15.50 14.09 6.33
N VAL A 183 16.50 14.67 5.66
CA VAL A 183 17.87 14.76 6.18
C VAL A 183 17.90 15.61 7.45
N ALA A 184 17.22 16.76 7.48
CA ALA A 184 17.13 17.60 8.67
C ALA A 184 16.42 16.89 9.84
N MET A 185 15.35 16.13 9.58
CA MET A 185 14.68 15.29 10.58
C MET A 185 15.64 14.24 11.16
N LEU A 186 16.35 13.52 10.30
CA LEU A 186 17.32 12.49 10.72
C LEU A 186 18.50 13.08 11.49
N GLU A 187 18.95 14.29 11.13
CA GLU A 187 19.99 15.01 11.87
C GLU A 187 19.58 15.34 13.31
N ARG A 188 18.29 15.59 13.54
CA ARG A 188 17.72 15.79 14.89
C ARG A 188 17.51 14.49 15.67
N GLY A 189 17.75 13.32 15.06
CA GLY A 189 17.48 12.03 15.68
C GLY A 189 15.99 11.64 15.66
N GLU A 190 15.21 12.25 14.77
CA GLU A 190 13.78 11.98 14.63
C GLU A 190 13.53 10.93 13.52
N LYS A 191 12.46 10.15 13.68
CA LYS A 191 12.03 9.11 12.73
C LYS A 191 10.54 9.26 12.42
N ILE A 192 10.10 8.71 11.28
CA ILE A 192 8.73 8.90 10.76
C ILE A 192 7.70 8.17 11.63
N HIS A 193 8.05 6.98 12.09
CA HIS A 193 7.25 6.10 12.91
C HIS A 193 7.99 5.90 14.23
N GLY A 194 7.52 6.51 15.31
CA GLY A 194 8.21 6.53 16.59
C GLY A 194 7.36 7.15 17.66
#